data_AF-A0A8K0JKB9-F1
#
_entry.id   AF-A0A8K0JKB9-F1
#
_cell.length_a   1.000
_cell.length_b   1.000
_cell.length_c   1.000
_cell.angle_alpha   90.00
_cell.angle_beta   90.00
_cell.angle_gamma   90.00
#
_symmetry.space_group_name_H-M   'P 1'
#
loop_
_entity.id
_entity.type
_entity.pdbx_description
1 polymer ?
#
loop_
_entity_poly.entity_id
_entity_poly.type
_entity_poly.pdbx_seq_one_letter_code
_entity_poly.pdbx_strand_id
1 'polypeptide(L)'
;MTTIVQTQPKPHNPLPQGQLPYSSQFEPQNQQSRHQRNRSHGSVNAFDGYTARTSGNTQSSRGVRQQSPEEQEYTHAMQLQVQKQMQLQMQMQMQSKQQAAMMDEKHYPSSSQHEHQYSNDGMEETNAELEMEQDSLVGPSVCVHIVMTVKSEWIHEVKFLIQRIKKWAEAHEPGLLTFRATVAVDNPCEIRLFQEYSNLDAYRVHETNPFMQEMVNGLADYLEEDMEFFESQEFAL
;
A
#
# COMPACT_ATOMS: atom_id res chain seq x y z
N MET A 1 1.55 -61.91 -13.31
CA MET A 1 0.55 -60.99 -13.89
C MET A 1 0.58 -59.73 -13.05
N THR A 2 1.11 -58.64 -13.61
CA THR A 2 1.32 -57.38 -12.90
C THR A 2 0.23 -56.41 -13.33
N THR A 3 -0.69 -56.09 -12.42
CA THR A 3 -1.79 -55.17 -12.68
C THR A 3 -1.29 -53.74 -12.47
N ILE A 4 -1.23 -52.96 -13.54
CA ILE A 4 -0.98 -51.52 -13.50
C ILE A 4 -2.34 -50.83 -13.28
N VAL A 5 -2.49 -50.17 -12.14
CA VAL A 5 -3.67 -49.36 -11.83
C VAL A 5 -3.44 -47.96 -12.39
N GLN A 6 -4.14 -47.63 -13.46
CA GLN A 6 -4.15 -46.30 -14.07
C GLN A 6 -5.15 -45.42 -13.31
N THR A 7 -4.65 -44.54 -12.44
CA THR A 7 -5.47 -43.55 -11.76
C THR A 7 -5.83 -42.42 -12.73
N GLN A 8 -7.12 -42.21 -13.00
CA GLN A 8 -7.56 -41.07 -13.79
C GLN A 8 -7.40 -39.75 -13.00
N PRO A 9 -7.05 -38.64 -13.67
CA PRO A 9 -6.97 -37.33 -13.03
C PRO A 9 -8.37 -36.90 -12.54
N LYS A 10 -8.39 -36.38 -11.31
CA LYS A 10 -9.58 -35.85 -10.66
C LYS A 10 -10.10 -34.64 -11.46
N PRO A 11 -11.40 -34.53 -11.75
CA PRO A 11 -11.93 -33.38 -12.48
C PRO A 11 -11.69 -32.08 -11.69
N HIS A 12 -11.15 -31.06 -12.36
CA HIS A 12 -11.03 -29.71 -11.83
C HIS A 12 -12.42 -29.14 -11.57
N ASN A 13 -12.69 -28.75 -10.33
CA ASN A 13 -13.78 -27.81 -10.05
C ASN A 13 -13.35 -26.45 -10.60
N PRO A 14 -14.07 -25.85 -11.56
CA PRO A 14 -13.89 -24.44 -11.85
C PRO A 14 -14.16 -23.65 -10.57
N LEU A 15 -13.40 -22.58 -10.36
CA LEU A 15 -13.64 -21.59 -9.31
C LEU A 15 -15.14 -21.29 -9.23
N PRO A 16 -15.73 -21.18 -8.02
CA PRO A 16 -17.01 -20.52 -7.92
C PRO A 16 -16.82 -19.11 -8.50
N GLN A 17 -17.49 -18.81 -9.61
CA GLN A 17 -17.59 -17.45 -10.17
C GLN A 17 -18.41 -16.51 -9.26
N GLY A 18 -18.44 -16.79 -7.95
CA GLY A 18 -19.15 -16.03 -6.94
C GLY A 18 -18.19 -15.04 -6.31
N GLN A 19 -18.42 -13.75 -6.61
CA GLN A 19 -18.21 -12.59 -5.75
C GLN A 19 -17.24 -12.85 -4.57
N LEU A 20 -16.04 -12.28 -4.66
CA LEU A 20 -15.30 -11.92 -3.44
C LEU A 20 -16.28 -11.15 -2.53
N PRO A 21 -16.53 -11.59 -1.30
CA PRO A 21 -17.33 -10.80 -0.38
C PRO A 21 -16.58 -9.47 -0.14
N TYR A 22 -17.30 -8.39 0.10
CA TYR A 22 -16.79 -7.01 0.23
C TYR A 22 -16.67 -6.20 -1.07
N SER A 23 -17.83 -5.90 -1.66
CA SER A 23 -18.13 -4.51 -1.98
C SER A 23 -18.94 -3.88 -0.84
N SER A 24 -18.42 -2.81 -0.22
CA SER A 24 -19.16 -1.63 0.30
C SER A 24 -19.04 -1.20 1.77
N GLN A 25 -18.38 -1.90 2.69
CA GLN A 25 -18.41 -1.52 4.12
C GLN A 25 -17.04 -1.42 4.82
N PHE A 26 -16.13 -0.60 4.33
CA PHE A 26 -15.11 0.01 5.20
C PHE A 26 -14.83 1.43 4.70
N GLU A 27 -15.32 2.42 5.45
CA GLU A 27 -14.92 3.82 5.28
C GLU A 27 -13.60 4.04 6.04
N PRO A 28 -12.50 4.41 5.37
CA PRO A 28 -11.27 4.75 6.07
C PRO A 28 -11.35 6.14 6.69
N GLN A 29 -10.92 6.23 7.95
CA GLN A 29 -10.75 7.47 8.69
C GLN A 29 -9.61 8.32 8.12
N ASN A 30 -9.89 9.61 8.06
CA ASN A 30 -9.11 10.73 7.54
C ASN A 30 -7.71 10.86 8.16
N GLN A 31 -6.64 10.89 7.36
CA GLN A 31 -5.48 11.75 7.62
C GLN A 31 -4.90 12.29 6.31
N GLN A 32 -4.70 13.61 6.29
CA GLN A 32 -4.31 14.41 5.12
C GLN A 32 -2.79 14.60 5.03
N SER A 33 -2.32 14.68 3.78
CA SER A 33 -1.20 15.48 3.26
C SER A 33 0.22 14.90 3.24
N ARG A 34 0.76 14.70 2.02
CA ARG A 34 1.97 15.41 1.53
C ARG A 34 2.21 15.30 0.00
N HIS A 35 2.20 16.48 -0.60
CA HIS A 35 2.86 17.03 -1.81
C HIS A 35 3.03 16.25 -3.14
N GLN A 36 2.40 16.83 -4.17
CA GLN A 36 2.70 16.66 -5.59
C GLN A 36 4.01 17.34 -6.01
N ARG A 37 4.66 16.72 -7.00
CA ARG A 37 5.91 17.13 -7.65
C ARG A 37 5.66 18.24 -8.69
N ASN A 38 6.59 19.19 -8.77
CA ASN A 38 6.85 19.97 -9.98
C ASN A 38 8.12 19.42 -10.66
N ARG A 39 8.00 18.93 -11.89
CA ARG A 39 9.14 18.83 -12.83
C ARG A 39 8.69 19.28 -14.21
N SER A 40 9.29 20.40 -14.63
CA SER A 40 9.16 21.02 -15.93
C SER A 40 9.99 20.30 -17.00
N HIS A 41 9.50 20.41 -18.23
CA HIS A 41 10.10 19.93 -19.46
C HIS A 41 11.44 20.62 -19.78
N GLY A 42 12.42 19.82 -20.21
CA GLY A 42 13.61 20.26 -20.92
C GLY A 42 13.74 19.50 -22.23
N SER A 43 13.47 20.19 -23.33
CA SER A 43 13.64 19.78 -24.72
C SER A 43 15.10 19.98 -25.14
N VAL A 44 15.72 18.99 -25.80
CA VAL A 44 16.87 19.24 -26.69
C VAL A 44 16.81 18.27 -27.87
N ASN A 45 16.75 18.87 -29.07
CA ASN A 45 16.88 18.23 -30.37
C ASN A 45 18.35 17.93 -30.72
N ALA A 46 18.50 17.10 -31.76
CA ALA A 46 19.63 16.94 -32.68
C ALA A 46 20.46 15.67 -32.47
N PHE A 47 20.40 14.74 -33.42
CA PHE A 47 21.49 14.59 -34.40
C PHE A 47 21.09 13.69 -35.59
N ASP A 48 21.65 14.01 -36.74
CA ASP A 48 21.39 13.53 -38.09
C ASP A 48 21.92 12.11 -38.41
N GLY A 49 21.25 11.49 -39.39
CA GLY A 49 21.91 10.81 -40.51
C GLY A 49 22.19 9.31 -40.36
N TYR A 50 21.45 8.47 -41.09
CA TYR A 50 21.92 7.78 -42.30
C TYR A 50 20.78 6.95 -42.92
N THR A 51 20.67 7.08 -44.23
CA THR A 51 19.69 6.47 -45.13
C THR A 51 19.94 4.98 -45.37
N ALA A 52 18.89 4.15 -45.37
CA ALA A 52 18.70 3.10 -46.37
C ALA A 52 17.25 2.59 -46.40
N ARG A 53 16.68 2.60 -47.60
CA ARG A 53 15.39 2.03 -47.98
C ARG A 53 15.37 0.51 -47.76
N THR A 54 14.27 -0.02 -47.23
CA THR A 54 13.52 -1.11 -47.89
C THR A 54 12.05 -1.06 -47.46
N SER A 55 11.21 -0.86 -48.45
CA SER A 55 9.76 -0.96 -48.44
C SER A 55 9.29 -2.36 -48.01
N GLY A 56 8.51 -2.41 -46.94
CA GLY A 56 7.74 -3.58 -46.51
C GLY A 56 6.51 -3.10 -45.74
N ASN A 57 5.56 -2.50 -46.45
CA ASN A 57 4.32 -1.97 -45.89
C ASN A 57 3.39 -3.14 -45.53
N THR A 58 3.60 -3.76 -44.36
CA THR A 58 2.60 -4.59 -43.70
C THR A 58 1.82 -3.67 -42.77
N GLN A 59 0.67 -3.19 -43.24
CA GLN A 59 -0.38 -2.64 -42.37
C GLN A 59 -0.86 -3.76 -41.45
N SER A 60 -0.15 -3.95 -40.33
CA SER A 60 -0.67 -4.72 -39.21
C SER A 60 -1.73 -3.85 -38.54
N SER A 61 -2.97 -4.06 -38.96
CA SER A 61 -4.17 -3.61 -38.26
C SER A 61 -4.10 -4.17 -36.85
N ARG A 62 -3.53 -3.38 -35.92
CA ARG A 62 -3.59 -3.62 -34.48
C ARG A 62 -5.06 -3.71 -34.10
N GLY A 63 -5.57 -4.93 -34.03
CA GLY A 63 -6.90 -5.21 -33.53
C GLY A 63 -7.01 -4.64 -32.13
N VAL A 64 -7.90 -3.66 -31.97
CA VAL A 64 -8.32 -3.20 -30.65
C VAL A 64 -8.93 -4.41 -29.98
N ARG A 65 -8.19 -5.02 -29.04
CA ARG A 65 -8.69 -6.13 -28.23
C ARG A 65 -9.89 -5.58 -27.45
N GLN A 66 -11.09 -6.00 -27.83
CA GLN A 66 -12.29 -5.67 -27.07
C GLN A 66 -12.12 -6.27 -25.68
N GLN A 67 -12.16 -5.42 -24.66
CA GLN A 67 -12.15 -5.85 -23.27
C GLN A 67 -13.34 -6.74 -23.01
N SER A 68 -13.15 -7.81 -22.24
CA SER A 68 -14.26 -8.67 -21.87
C SER A 68 -15.27 -7.89 -21.01
N PRO A 69 -16.55 -8.29 -20.99
CA PRO A 69 -17.54 -7.68 -20.09
C PRO A 69 -17.10 -7.67 -18.62
N GLU A 70 -16.40 -8.72 -18.17
CA GLU A 70 -15.87 -8.83 -16.81
C GLU A 70 -14.76 -7.80 -16.53
N GLU A 71 -13.86 -7.54 -17.49
CA GLU A 71 -12.85 -6.48 -17.37
C GLU A 71 -13.49 -5.09 -17.33
N GLN A 72 -14.60 -4.88 -18.06
CA GLN A 72 -15.36 -3.63 -18.05
C GLN A 72 -16.08 -3.40 -16.72
N GLU A 73 -16.70 -4.45 -16.15
CA GLU A 73 -17.33 -4.38 -14.82
C GLU A 73 -16.31 -4.10 -13.72
N TYR A 74 -15.16 -4.78 -13.76
CA TYR A 74 -14.09 -4.57 -12.78
C TYR A 74 -13.55 -3.13 -12.83
N THR A 75 -13.26 -2.63 -14.04
CA THR A 75 -12.77 -1.24 -14.21
C THR A 75 -13.82 -0.21 -13.76
N HIS A 76 -15.10 -0.47 -14.03
CA HIS A 76 -16.19 0.38 -13.57
C HIS A 76 -16.34 0.39 -12.04
N ALA A 77 -16.32 -0.78 -11.40
CA ALA A 77 -16.39 -0.90 -9.94
C ALA A 77 -15.23 -0.15 -9.25
N MET A 78 -14.03 -0.28 -9.81
CA MET A 78 -12.84 0.41 -9.30
C MET A 78 -12.97 1.94 -9.45
N GLN A 79 -13.52 2.42 -10.58
CA GLN A 79 -13.79 3.84 -10.79
C GLN A 79 -14.83 4.38 -9.80
N LEU A 80 -15.88 3.60 -9.52
CA LEU A 80 -16.91 3.96 -8.55
C LEU A 80 -16.35 4.05 -7.11
N GLN A 81 -15.46 3.12 -6.75
CA GLN A 81 -14.78 3.15 -5.45
C GLN A 81 -13.92 4.40 -5.27
N VAL A 82 -13.14 4.77 -6.29
CA VAL A 82 -12.33 6.01 -6.28
C VAL A 82 -13.23 7.24 -6.16
N GLN A 83 -14.36 7.26 -6.88
CA GLN A 83 -15.33 8.36 -6.78
C GLN A 83 -15.92 8.49 -5.38
N LYS A 84 -16.27 7.36 -4.74
CA LYS A 84 -16.80 7.34 -3.36
C LYS A 84 -15.77 7.85 -2.35
N GLN A 85 -14.50 7.44 -2.47
CA GLN A 85 -13.43 7.96 -1.61
C GLN A 85 -13.24 9.48 -1.77
N MET A 86 -13.29 9.99 -3.00
CA MET A 86 -13.18 11.42 -3.26
C MET A 86 -14.35 12.21 -2.64
N GLN A 87 -15.58 11.69 -2.71
CA GLN A 87 -16.75 12.30 -2.06
C GLN A 87 -16.59 12.35 -0.54
N LEU A 88 -16.14 11.25 0.08
CA LEU A 88 -15.92 11.19 1.53
C LEU A 88 -14.85 12.19 1.97
N GLN A 89 -13.75 12.29 1.24
CA GLN A 89 -12.69 13.27 1.52
C GLN A 89 -13.21 14.71 1.45
N MET A 90 -14.03 15.02 0.44
CA MET A 90 -14.63 16.34 0.28
C MET A 90 -15.61 16.66 1.42
N GLN A 91 -16.40 15.68 1.87
CA GLN A 91 -17.32 15.83 2.99
C GLN A 91 -16.58 16.14 4.30
N MET A 92 -15.48 15.43 4.57
CA MET A 92 -14.67 15.68 5.77
C MET A 92 -14.00 17.06 5.74
N GLN A 93 -13.56 17.52 4.57
CA GLN A 93 -13.05 18.89 4.42
C GLN A 93 -14.12 19.94 4.70
N MET A 94 -15.36 19.73 4.24
CA MET A 94 -16.46 20.63 4.55
C MET A 94 -16.79 20.66 6.04
N GLN A 95 -16.82 19.50 6.71
CA GLN A 95 -17.05 19.41 8.15
C GLN A 95 -15.93 20.11 8.95
N SER A 96 -14.67 19.90 8.58
CA SER A 96 -13.54 20.58 9.22
C SER A 96 -13.62 22.11 9.08
N LYS A 97 -13.98 22.61 7.90
CA LYS A 97 -14.20 24.06 7.69
C LYS A 97 -15.35 24.61 8.52
N GLN A 98 -16.45 23.87 8.64
CA GLN A 98 -17.59 24.25 9.50
C GLN A 98 -17.19 24.30 10.99
N GLN A 99 -16.41 23.32 11.47
CA GLN A 99 -15.88 23.33 12.83
C GLN A 99 -14.93 24.51 13.08
N ALA A 100 -14.05 24.81 12.14
CA ALA A 100 -13.14 25.96 12.25
C ALA A 100 -13.91 27.29 12.32
N ALA A 101 -14.95 27.47 11.49
CA ALA A 101 -15.79 28.66 11.51
C ALA A 101 -16.55 28.83 12.85
N MET A 102 -17.01 27.73 13.47
CA MET A 102 -17.67 27.78 14.78
C MET A 102 -16.72 28.08 15.95
N MET A 103 -15.41 27.84 15.79
CA MET A 103 -14.41 28.17 16.80
C MET A 103 -13.97 29.64 16.73
N ASP A 104 -13.99 30.25 15.55
CA ASP A 104 -13.62 31.66 15.33
C ASP A 104 -14.65 32.64 15.92
N GLU A 105 -15.92 32.22 16.02
CA GLU A 105 -16.99 33.01 16.64
C GLU A 105 -16.91 33.06 18.18
N LYS A 106 -15.95 32.35 18.80
CA LYS A 106 -15.75 32.28 20.26
C LYS A 106 -14.50 33.01 20.77
N HIS A 107 -14.02 34.06 20.08
CA HIS A 107 -13.08 35.01 20.70
C HIS A 107 -13.82 36.23 21.24
N TYR A 108 -14.00 36.26 22.56
CA TYR A 108 -13.05 36.79 23.55
C TYR A 108 -13.09 38.32 23.57
N PRO A 109 -13.69 38.93 24.61
CA PRO A 109 -13.59 40.37 24.78
C PRO A 109 -12.11 40.74 24.93
N SER A 110 -11.67 41.63 24.03
CA SER A 110 -10.37 42.29 24.05
C SER A 110 -10.09 42.87 25.44
N SER A 111 -9.32 42.17 26.25
CA SER A 111 -8.71 42.71 27.47
C SER A 111 -7.42 43.43 27.06
N SER A 112 -7.61 44.71 26.81
CA SER A 112 -6.59 45.74 26.72
C SER A 112 -5.61 45.71 27.91
N GLN A 113 -4.33 45.87 27.57
CA GLN A 113 -3.31 46.58 28.34
C GLN A 113 -2.85 45.97 29.68
N HIS A 114 -1.78 45.18 29.63
CA HIS A 114 -0.71 45.25 30.63
C HIS A 114 0.65 45.03 29.93
N GLU A 115 1.30 46.14 29.56
CA GLU A 115 2.72 46.18 29.23
C GLU A 115 3.52 45.94 30.52
N HIS A 116 3.99 44.71 30.73
CA HIS A 116 5.09 44.47 31.64
C HIS A 116 6.38 44.36 30.83
N GLN A 117 7.19 45.41 30.93
CA GLN A 117 8.61 45.41 30.56
C GLN A 117 9.32 44.37 31.43
N TYR A 118 9.63 43.20 30.84
CA TYR A 118 10.59 42.27 31.41
C TYR A 118 11.98 42.60 30.86
N SER A 119 12.86 42.98 31.78
CA SER A 119 14.28 43.21 31.52
C SER A 119 14.94 41.91 31.05
N ASN A 120 15.67 42.04 29.95
CA ASN A 120 16.25 40.95 29.18
C ASN A 120 17.74 40.78 29.54
N ASP A 121 18.05 40.56 30.82
CA ASP A 121 19.42 40.37 31.29
C ASP A 121 19.55 39.03 32.04
N GLY A 122 20.30 38.11 31.42
CA GLY A 122 20.92 37.00 32.11
C GLY A 122 20.18 35.66 32.07
N MET A 123 20.17 35.00 30.91
CA MET A 123 20.11 33.52 30.83
C MET A 123 20.94 33.04 29.62
N GLU A 124 22.26 33.09 29.74
CA GLU A 124 23.18 32.27 28.96
C GLU A 124 23.57 31.02 29.77
N GLU A 125 22.57 30.23 30.21
CA GLU A 125 22.81 28.91 30.78
C GLU A 125 22.25 27.82 29.85
N THR A 126 23.19 27.20 29.15
CA THR A 126 23.20 25.77 28.77
C THR A 126 22.08 25.23 27.87
N ASN A 127 22.09 25.62 26.59
CA ASN A 127 21.43 24.87 25.51
C ASN A 127 22.12 23.54 25.14
N ALA A 128 23.20 23.14 25.84
CA ALA A 128 23.99 21.97 25.48
C ALA A 128 23.46 20.63 26.06
N GLU A 129 22.55 20.64 27.04
CA GLU A 129 21.97 19.40 27.62
C GLU A 129 20.62 18.99 26.98
N LEU A 130 19.99 19.85 26.18
CA LEU A 130 18.68 19.59 25.56
C LEU A 130 18.77 18.90 24.18
N GLU A 131 19.97 18.74 23.62
CA GLU A 131 20.18 18.10 22.31
C GLU A 131 20.50 16.60 22.40
N MET A 132 20.64 16.03 23.61
CA MET A 132 21.13 14.65 23.80
C MET A 132 20.04 13.60 24.11
N GLU A 133 18.76 13.99 24.16
CA GLU A 133 17.64 13.04 24.36
C GLU A 133 16.81 12.73 23.09
N GLN A 134 17.10 13.36 21.95
CA GLN A 134 16.31 13.13 20.73
C GLN A 134 16.62 11.81 20.01
N ASP A 135 17.79 11.20 20.25
CA ASP A 135 18.18 9.95 19.56
C ASP A 135 17.54 8.67 20.15
N SER A 136 16.85 8.74 21.31
CA SER A 136 16.24 7.54 21.93
C SER A 136 14.70 7.43 21.79
N LEU A 137 14.06 8.36 21.10
CA LEU A 137 12.59 8.40 21.02
C LEU A 137 11.98 7.40 20.04
N VAL A 138 12.79 6.73 19.22
CA VAL A 138 12.33 5.69 18.31
C VAL A 138 12.49 4.33 18.98
N GLY A 139 11.40 3.79 19.51
CA GLY A 139 11.36 2.42 20.04
C GLY A 139 11.74 1.36 18.99
N PRO A 140 11.93 0.10 19.40
CA PRO A 140 12.33 -0.95 18.48
C PRO A 140 11.28 -1.17 17.39
N SER A 141 11.73 -1.28 16.14
CA SER A 141 10.88 -1.69 15.02
C SER A 141 10.68 -3.21 15.04
N VAL A 142 9.61 -3.66 14.39
CA VAL A 142 9.33 -5.08 14.20
C VAL A 142 9.50 -5.41 12.72
N CYS A 143 10.36 -6.36 12.43
CA CYS A 143 10.62 -6.86 11.10
C CYS A 143 10.02 -8.26 10.96
N VAL A 144 9.27 -8.48 9.87
CA VAL A 144 8.65 -9.76 9.54
C VAL A 144 9.07 -10.17 8.15
N HIS A 145 9.69 -11.34 8.05
CA HIS A 145 10.02 -11.97 6.79
C HIS A 145 9.16 -13.21 6.61
N ILE A 146 8.39 -13.24 5.52
CA ILE A 146 7.46 -14.33 5.19
C ILE A 146 7.95 -14.99 3.91
N VAL A 147 8.12 -16.30 3.95
CA VAL A 147 8.45 -17.11 2.77
C VAL A 147 7.27 -18.00 2.45
N MET A 148 6.85 -17.99 1.19
CA MET A 148 5.76 -18.83 0.72
C MET A 148 6.09 -19.46 -0.63
N THR A 149 5.84 -20.75 -0.75
CA THR A 149 5.93 -21.49 -2.01
C THR A 149 4.53 -21.65 -2.58
N VAL A 150 4.30 -21.08 -3.76
CA VAL A 150 3.00 -21.05 -4.42
C VAL A 150 2.93 -22.15 -5.48
N LYS A 151 1.78 -22.80 -5.63
CA LYS A 151 1.51 -23.69 -6.77
C LYS A 151 1.72 -22.95 -8.09
N SER A 152 2.43 -23.58 -9.01
CA SER A 152 2.88 -22.93 -10.24
C SER A 152 1.74 -22.35 -11.10
N GLU A 153 0.57 -22.99 -11.08
CA GLU A 153 -0.63 -22.59 -11.82
C GLU A 153 -1.34 -21.36 -11.24
N TRP A 154 -1.00 -20.93 -10.01
CA TRP A 154 -1.63 -19.80 -9.31
C TRP A 154 -0.68 -18.62 -9.08
N ILE A 155 0.55 -18.69 -9.60
CA ILE A 155 1.60 -17.70 -9.29
C ILE A 155 1.23 -16.28 -9.74
N HIS A 156 0.49 -16.12 -10.83
CA HIS A 156 0.10 -14.80 -11.33
C HIS A 156 -1.00 -14.16 -10.47
N GLU A 157 -1.98 -14.97 -10.08
CA GLU A 157 -3.09 -14.62 -9.20
C GLU A 157 -2.56 -14.22 -7.82
N VAL A 158 -1.65 -15.00 -7.24
CA VAL A 158 -1.04 -14.68 -5.94
C VAL A 158 -0.19 -13.41 -6.02
N LYS A 159 0.60 -13.21 -7.08
CA LYS A 159 1.35 -11.96 -7.28
C LYS A 159 0.42 -10.75 -7.37
N PHE A 160 -0.72 -10.88 -8.05
CA PHE A 160 -1.73 -9.82 -8.12
C PHE A 160 -2.37 -9.56 -6.74
N LEU A 161 -2.67 -10.62 -5.99
CA LEU A 161 -3.22 -10.55 -4.64
C LEU A 161 -2.27 -9.80 -3.69
N ILE A 162 -0.99 -10.17 -3.69
CA ILE A 162 0.04 -9.54 -2.86
C ILE A 162 0.20 -8.06 -3.19
N GLN A 163 0.12 -7.67 -4.47
CA GLN A 163 0.14 -6.26 -4.85
C GLN A 163 -1.06 -5.49 -4.30
N ARG A 164 -2.25 -6.12 -4.23
CA ARG A 164 -3.44 -5.50 -3.61
C ARG A 164 -3.27 -5.37 -2.10
N ILE A 165 -2.79 -6.41 -1.43
CA ILE A 165 -2.48 -6.39 0.02
C ILE A 165 -1.51 -5.26 0.32
N LYS A 166 -0.40 -5.20 -0.40
CA LYS A 166 0.63 -4.16 -0.26
C LYS A 166 0.03 -2.76 -0.36
N LYS A 167 -0.71 -2.48 -1.45
CA LYS A 167 -1.31 -1.15 -1.67
C LYS A 167 -2.32 -0.79 -0.57
N TRP A 168 -3.07 -1.78 -0.09
CA TRP A 168 -4.01 -1.55 0.99
C TRP A 168 -3.28 -1.22 2.29
N ALA A 169 -2.28 -2.03 2.66
CA ALA A 169 -1.50 -1.86 3.89
C ALA A 169 -0.78 -0.50 3.89
N GLU A 170 -0.10 -0.14 2.81
CA GLU A 170 0.57 1.17 2.64
C GLU A 170 -0.39 2.37 2.80
N ALA A 171 -1.68 2.19 2.52
CA ALA A 171 -2.68 3.25 2.63
C ALA A 171 -3.43 3.28 3.97
N HIS A 172 -3.46 2.17 4.71
CA HIS A 172 -4.35 1.99 5.88
C HIS A 172 -3.62 1.60 7.17
N GLU A 173 -2.33 1.32 7.13
CA GLU A 173 -1.53 0.94 8.29
C GLU A 173 -0.48 2.03 8.59
N PRO A 174 -0.80 3.05 9.40
CA PRO A 174 0.11 4.17 9.67
C PRO A 174 1.45 3.75 10.28
N GLY A 175 1.46 2.59 10.96
CA GLY A 175 2.66 2.04 11.58
C GLY A 175 3.49 1.14 10.67
N LEU A 176 3.06 0.89 9.43
CA LEU A 176 3.83 0.17 8.42
C LEU A 176 4.89 1.09 7.81
N LEU A 177 6.16 0.73 7.99
CA LEU A 177 7.31 1.48 7.45
C LEU A 177 7.69 0.98 6.05
N THR A 178 7.73 -0.35 5.88
CA THR A 178 8.16 -0.98 4.62
C THR A 178 7.28 -2.18 4.30
N PHE A 179 6.86 -2.31 3.04
CA PHE A 179 6.31 -3.56 2.47
C PHE A 179 6.98 -3.87 1.13
N ARG A 180 7.81 -4.92 1.11
CA ARG A 180 8.50 -5.40 -0.11
C ARG A 180 8.08 -6.82 -0.40
N ALA A 181 7.75 -7.08 -1.66
CA ALA A 181 7.50 -8.41 -2.18
C ALA A 181 8.55 -8.71 -3.25
N THR A 182 9.22 -9.84 -3.12
CA THR A 182 10.24 -10.31 -4.06
C THR A 182 9.98 -11.76 -4.44
N VAL A 183 10.58 -12.20 -5.54
CA VAL A 183 10.48 -13.56 -6.04
C VAL A 183 11.88 -14.15 -6.03
N ALA A 184 12.04 -15.40 -5.59
CA ALA A 184 13.34 -16.04 -5.60
C ALA A 184 13.86 -16.21 -7.05
N VAL A 185 15.17 -16.08 -7.23
CA VAL A 185 15.79 -16.12 -8.57
C VAL A 185 15.82 -17.54 -9.12
N ASP A 186 16.02 -18.51 -8.25
CA ASP A 186 16.08 -19.94 -8.50
C ASP A 186 14.71 -20.60 -8.51
N ASN A 187 13.73 -20.06 -7.78
CA ASN A 187 12.35 -20.54 -7.77
C ASN A 187 11.34 -19.40 -8.01
N PRO A 188 10.79 -19.25 -9.23
CA PRO A 188 9.83 -18.18 -9.54
C PRO A 188 8.47 -18.32 -8.84
N CYS A 189 8.23 -19.48 -8.21
CA CYS A 189 7.05 -19.79 -7.41
C CYS A 189 7.24 -19.50 -5.91
N GLU A 190 8.48 -19.23 -5.48
CA GLU A 190 8.77 -18.78 -4.12
C GLU A 190 8.67 -17.25 -4.05
N ILE A 191 7.80 -16.76 -3.18
CA ILE A 191 7.61 -15.35 -2.90
C ILE A 191 8.11 -15.05 -1.50
N ARG A 192 8.88 -13.98 -1.37
CA ARG A 192 9.38 -13.47 -0.08
C ARG A 192 8.80 -12.10 0.18
N LEU A 193 8.13 -11.96 1.32
CA LEU A 193 7.62 -10.69 1.82
C LEU A 193 8.53 -10.20 2.93
N PHE A 194 8.92 -8.94 2.86
CA PHE A 194 9.58 -8.23 3.95
C PHE A 194 8.67 -7.08 4.38
N GLN A 195 8.28 -7.10 5.64
CA GLN A 195 7.45 -6.08 6.27
C GLN A 195 8.17 -5.51 7.47
N GLU A 196 8.08 -4.20 7.64
CA GLU A 196 8.68 -3.50 8.78
C GLU A 196 7.64 -2.58 9.39
N TYR A 197 7.50 -2.65 10.71
CA TYR A 197 6.56 -1.87 11.50
C TYR A 197 7.29 -1.01 12.51
N SER A 198 6.77 0.19 12.74
CA SER A 198 7.33 1.18 13.67
C SER A 198 7.44 0.69 15.12
N ASN A 199 6.62 -0.28 15.52
CA ASN A 199 6.62 -0.90 16.85
C ASN A 199 5.73 -2.15 16.86
N LEU A 200 5.72 -2.85 18.00
CA LEU A 200 4.94 -4.06 18.22
C LEU A 200 3.42 -3.84 18.15
N ASP A 201 2.91 -2.69 18.58
CA ASP A 201 1.46 -2.43 18.54
C ASP A 201 0.98 -2.21 17.11
N ALA A 202 1.77 -1.56 16.26
CA ALA A 202 1.50 -1.47 14.82
C ALA A 202 1.43 -2.86 14.16
N TYR A 203 2.36 -3.75 14.51
CA TYR A 203 2.34 -5.13 14.01
C TYR A 203 1.10 -5.92 14.50
N ARG A 204 0.71 -5.77 15.76
CA ARG A 204 -0.51 -6.42 16.29
C ARG A 204 -1.79 -5.95 15.58
N VAL A 205 -1.86 -4.68 15.21
CA VAL A 205 -2.98 -4.16 14.41
C VAL A 205 -3.02 -4.81 13.03
N HIS A 206 -1.85 -5.05 12.41
CA HIS A 206 -1.75 -5.78 11.15
C HIS A 206 -2.27 -7.22 11.27
N GLU A 207 -1.79 -7.99 12.26
CA GLU A 207 -2.20 -9.40 12.47
C GLU A 207 -3.70 -9.56 12.77
N THR A 208 -4.28 -8.60 13.47
CA THR A 208 -5.70 -8.63 13.88
C THR A 208 -6.63 -7.99 12.85
N ASN A 209 -6.09 -7.48 11.73
CA ASN A 209 -6.90 -6.83 10.72
C ASN A 209 -7.79 -7.84 9.96
N PRO A 210 -9.13 -7.66 9.94
CA PRO A 210 -10.03 -8.58 9.25
C PRO A 210 -9.72 -8.76 7.76
N PHE A 211 -9.31 -7.69 7.06
CA PHE A 211 -8.93 -7.76 5.65
C PHE A 211 -7.68 -8.64 5.47
N MET A 212 -6.68 -8.48 6.33
CA MET A 212 -5.48 -9.31 6.29
C MET A 212 -5.79 -10.78 6.57
N GLN A 213 -6.62 -11.06 7.57
CA GLN A 213 -7.03 -12.43 7.92
C GLN A 213 -7.80 -13.11 6.78
N GLU A 214 -8.74 -12.41 6.14
CA GLU A 214 -9.47 -12.95 4.99
C GLU A 214 -8.51 -13.30 3.84
N MET A 215 -7.57 -12.41 3.55
CA MET A 215 -6.62 -12.58 2.45
C MET A 215 -5.61 -13.70 2.74
N VAL A 216 -5.14 -13.82 3.98
CA VAL A 216 -4.26 -14.92 4.43
C VAL A 216 -4.99 -16.25 4.40
N ASN A 217 -6.23 -16.32 4.86
CA ASN A 217 -7.03 -17.54 4.80
C ASN A 217 -7.30 -17.97 3.35
N GLY A 218 -7.51 -17.01 2.46
CA GLY A 218 -7.67 -17.26 1.02
C GLY A 218 -6.38 -17.74 0.34
N LEU A 219 -5.20 -17.49 0.92
CA LEU A 219 -3.93 -17.92 0.34
C LEU A 219 -3.70 -19.43 0.45
N ALA A 220 -4.25 -20.09 1.48
CA ALA A 220 -3.95 -21.50 1.79
C ALA A 220 -4.16 -22.46 0.61
N ASP A 221 -5.19 -22.23 -0.22
CA ASP A 221 -5.48 -23.09 -1.37
C ASP A 221 -4.43 -22.94 -2.50
N TYR A 222 -3.72 -21.81 -2.55
CA TYR A 222 -2.72 -21.51 -3.57
C TYR A 222 -1.30 -21.95 -3.18
N LEU A 223 -1.07 -22.31 -1.92
CA LEU A 223 0.25 -22.69 -1.44
C LEU A 223 0.56 -24.15 -1.74
N GLU A 224 1.83 -24.41 -2.07
CA GLU A 224 2.40 -25.76 -2.18
C GLU A 224 2.73 -26.31 -0.78
N GLU A 225 3.20 -25.44 0.11
CA GLU A 225 3.66 -25.72 1.47
C GLU A 225 3.16 -24.64 2.44
N ASP A 226 3.16 -24.93 3.73
CA ASP A 226 2.81 -23.93 4.75
C ASP A 226 3.77 -22.73 4.70
N MET A 227 3.26 -21.53 5.02
CA MET A 227 4.09 -20.33 5.05
C MET A 227 5.09 -20.38 6.22
N GLU A 228 6.32 -19.94 5.95
CA GLU A 228 7.34 -19.76 6.98
C GLU A 228 7.40 -18.30 7.42
N PHE A 229 7.39 -18.09 8.74
CA PHE A 229 7.44 -16.76 9.37
C PHE A 229 8.72 -16.60 10.17
N PHE A 230 9.44 -15.51 9.91
CA PHE A 230 10.61 -15.09 10.66
C PHE A 230 10.36 -13.69 11.20
N GLU A 231 10.19 -13.58 12.51
CA GLU A 231 9.98 -12.30 13.21
C GLU A 231 11.27 -11.90 13.95
N SER A 232 11.66 -10.64 13.85
CA SER A 232 12.72 -10.04 14.65
C SER A 232 12.30 -8.66 15.17
N GLN A 233 12.76 -8.32 16.38
CA GLN A 233 12.68 -6.97 16.91
C GLN A 233 14.06 -6.34 16.81
N GLU A 234 14.18 -5.24 16.06
CA GLU A 234 15.43 -4.51 15.90
C GLU A 234 15.39 -3.24 16.75
N PHE A 235 16.43 -3.03 17.55
CA PHE A 235 16.64 -1.79 18.26
C PHE A 235 17.39 -0.85 17.33
N ALA A 236 16.89 0.38 17.16
CA ALA A 236 17.66 1.43 16.50
C ALA A 236 18.98 1.60 17.26
N LEU A 237 20.10 1.32 16.58
CA LEU A 237 21.46 1.46 17.10
C LEU A 237 21.92 2.92 17.09
#